data_AF-A0A951CC44-F1
#
_entry.id   AF-A0A951CC44-F1
#
_cell.length_a   1.000
_cell.length_b   1.000
_cell.length_c   1.000
_cell.angle_alpha   90.00
_cell.angle_beta   90.00
_cell.angle_gamma   90.00
#
_symmetry.space_group_name_H-M   'P 1'
#
loop_
_entity.id
_entity.type
_entity.pdbx_description
1 polymer ?
#
loop_
_entity_poly.entity_id
_entity_poly.type
_entity_poly.pdbx_seq_one_letter_code
_entity_poly.pdbx_strand_id
1 'polypeptide(L)'
;MLVDLHKIPKPLVWFGADATLGLWGVIISITWKAVGFGMILFVVGIQSIPIEVIEGAKLDGAGYWQRVCNIIVPLNYRIILLVTLVSATGSMLAFEQFYIMTTDAPENQMITSV
;
A
#
# COMPACT_ATOMS: atom_id res chain seq x y z
N MET A 1 -31.07 -5.26 7.13
CA MET A 1 -31.79 -6.19 8.03
C MET A 1 -31.23 -6.29 9.46
N LEU A 2 -29.99 -5.84 9.75
CA LEU A 2 -29.45 -5.76 11.14
C LEU A 2 -29.45 -4.36 11.77
N VAL A 3 -29.92 -3.33 11.03
CA VAL A 3 -30.09 -1.95 11.52
C VAL A 3 -31.48 -1.75 12.16
N ASP A 4 -32.44 -2.64 11.88
CA ASP A 4 -33.80 -2.63 12.45
C ASP A 4 -33.83 -3.01 13.95
N LEU A 5 -32.76 -3.64 14.46
CA LEU A 5 -32.59 -3.87 15.89
C LEU A 5 -31.77 -2.73 16.48
N HIS A 6 -32.47 -1.82 17.17
CA HIS A 6 -32.06 -0.61 17.89
C HIS A 6 -30.96 -0.79 18.97
N LYS A 7 -29.98 -1.70 18.77
CA LYS A 7 -28.87 -2.02 19.67
C LYS A 7 -27.52 -1.46 19.22
N ILE A 8 -27.46 -0.76 18.08
CA ILE A 8 -26.24 -0.13 17.58
C ILE A 8 -26.60 1.31 17.20
N PRO A 9 -26.05 2.34 17.88
CA PRO A 9 -26.49 3.72 17.68
C PRO A 9 -26.08 4.29 16.31
N LYS A 10 -25.20 3.61 15.56
CA LYS A 10 -24.76 4.00 14.22
C LYS A 10 -24.33 2.73 13.46
N PRO A 11 -24.80 2.46 12.23
CA PRO A 11 -24.11 1.50 11.38
C PRO A 11 -22.66 1.98 11.25
N LEU A 12 -21.68 1.09 11.37
CA LEU A 12 -20.28 1.39 11.12
C LEU A 12 -20.12 1.61 9.61
N VAL A 13 -20.69 2.70 9.10
CA VAL A 13 -20.54 3.10 7.72
C VAL A 13 -19.16 3.70 7.65
N TRP A 14 -18.19 2.85 7.32
CA TRP A 14 -16.80 3.23 7.08
C TRP A 14 -16.70 4.46 6.16
N PHE A 15 -17.70 4.68 5.29
CA PHE A 15 -17.76 5.76 4.32
C PHE A 15 -18.80 6.86 4.58
N GLY A 16 -19.59 6.82 5.66
CA GLY A 16 -20.84 7.61 5.71
C GLY A 16 -21.16 8.42 6.96
N ALA A 17 -20.49 8.20 8.11
CA ALA A 17 -20.86 8.88 9.36
C ALA A 17 -19.80 9.86 9.90
N ASP A 18 -18.51 9.57 9.67
CA ASP A 18 -17.39 10.37 10.17
C ASP A 18 -16.34 10.51 9.05
N ALA A 19 -16.09 11.74 8.58
CA ALA A 19 -15.10 12.04 7.56
C ALA A 19 -13.71 11.48 7.90
N THR A 20 -13.37 11.43 9.19
CA THR A 20 -12.12 10.87 9.69
C THR A 20 -12.02 9.36 9.46
N LEU A 21 -13.10 8.60 9.66
CA LEU A 21 -13.11 7.14 9.47
C LEU A 21 -13.05 6.76 7.98
N GLY A 22 -13.73 7.54 7.11
CA GLY A 22 -13.64 7.39 5.66
C GLY A 22 -12.23 7.61 5.13
N LEU A 23 -11.55 8.65 5.61
CA LEU A 23 -10.15 8.93 5.24
C LEU A 23 -9.21 7.79 5.63
N TRP A 24 -9.32 7.25 6.85
CA TRP A 24 -8.52 6.10 7.28
C TRP A 24 -8.75 4.89 6.38
N GLY A 25 -9.99 4.67 5.93
CA GLY A 25 -10.29 3.57 5.04
C GLY A 25 -9.67 3.69 3.66
N VAL A 26 -9.66 4.90 3.12
CA VAL A 26 -8.99 5.20 1.84
C VAL A 26 -7.48 5.00 1.98
N ILE A 27 -6.87 5.51 3.06
CA ILE A 27 -5.43 5.37 3.32
C ILE A 27 -5.03 3.90 3.40
N ILE A 28 -5.80 3.07 4.11
CA ILE A 28 -5.54 1.63 4.24
C ILE A 28 -5.66 0.95 2.86
N SER A 29 -6.68 1.27 2.08
CA SER A 29 -6.87 0.70 0.74
C SER A 29 -5.72 1.06 -0.21
N ILE A 30 -5.28 2.31 -0.21
CA ILE A 30 -4.14 2.78 -1.03
C ILE A 30 -2.85 2.10 -0.57
N THR A 31 -2.61 2.05 0.75
CA THR A 31 -1.44 1.41 1.33
C THR A 31 -1.39 -0.07 0.96
N TRP A 32 -2.51 -0.79 1.05
CA TRP A 32 -2.60 -2.19 0.68
C TRP A 32 -2.21 -2.43 -0.78
N LYS A 33 -2.71 -1.58 -1.70
CA LYS A 33 -2.39 -1.67 -3.13
C LYS A 33 -0.90 -1.40 -3.39
N ALA A 34 -0.33 -0.40 -2.71
CA ALA A 34 1.09 -0.05 -2.81
C ALA A 34 2.01 -1.16 -2.27
N VAL A 35 1.63 -1.78 -1.15
CA VAL A 35 2.38 -2.88 -0.53
C VAL A 35 2.46 -4.10 -1.46
N GLY A 36 1.35 -4.46 -2.12
CA GLY A 36 1.33 -5.60 -3.04
C GLY A 36 2.35 -5.47 -4.18
N PHE A 37 2.40 -4.29 -4.82
CA PHE A 37 3.35 -4.03 -5.90
C PHE A 37 4.79 -3.88 -5.38
N GLY A 38 4.99 -3.13 -4.30
CA GLY A 38 6.30 -2.94 -3.67
C GLY A 38 6.94 -4.26 -3.24
N MET A 39 6.15 -5.18 -2.69
CA MET A 39 6.64 -6.50 -2.24
C MET A 39 7.27 -7.29 -3.39
N ILE A 40 6.64 -7.33 -4.56
CA ILE A 40 7.15 -8.06 -5.73
C ILE A 40 8.51 -7.48 -6.15
N LEU A 41 8.60 -6.15 -6.24
CA LEU A 41 9.84 -5.47 -6.62
C LEU A 41 10.96 -5.71 -5.61
N PHE A 42 10.66 -5.67 -4.31
CA PHE A 42 11.64 -5.97 -3.28
C PHE A 42 12.14 -7.42 -3.33
N VAL A 43 11.26 -8.39 -3.61
CA VAL A 43 11.65 -9.79 -3.81
C VAL A 43 12.59 -9.93 -5.00
N VAL A 44 12.25 -9.33 -6.14
CA VAL A 44 13.12 -9.31 -7.33
C VAL A 44 14.48 -8.70 -7.00
N GLY A 45 14.50 -7.64 -6.19
CA GLY A 45 15.74 -6.99 -5.80
C GLY A 45 16.63 -7.84 -4.91
N ILE A 46 16.05 -8.48 -3.90
CA ILE A 46 16.81 -9.39 -3.06
C ILE A 46 17.33 -10.60 -3.88
N GLN A 47 16.53 -11.12 -4.82
CA GLN A 47 16.94 -12.19 -5.73
C GLN A 47 18.04 -11.79 -6.72
N SER A 48 18.17 -10.50 -7.03
CA SER A 48 19.23 -10.00 -7.91
C SER A 48 20.62 -10.00 -7.26
N ILE A 49 20.71 -10.12 -5.94
CA ILE A 49 21.99 -10.15 -5.23
C ILE A 49 22.62 -11.55 -5.38
N PRO A 50 23.86 -11.66 -5.87
CA PRO A 50 24.57 -12.93 -5.96
C PRO A 50 24.73 -13.58 -4.58
N ILE A 51 24.41 -14.88 -4.48
CA ILE A 51 24.50 -15.64 -3.23
C ILE A 51 25.93 -15.68 -2.67
N GLU A 52 26.94 -15.64 -3.54
CA GLU A 52 28.37 -15.66 -3.20
C GLU A 52 28.76 -14.47 -2.32
N VAL A 53 28.21 -13.28 -2.58
CA VAL A 53 28.46 -12.07 -1.76
C VAL A 53 27.87 -12.24 -0.37
N ILE A 54 26.69 -12.85 -0.31
CA ILE A 54 25.94 -13.12 0.92
C ILE A 54 26.66 -14.17 1.76
N GLU A 55 27.24 -15.21 1.15
CA GLU A 55 28.02 -16.26 1.81
C GLU A 55 29.41 -15.79 2.25
N GLY A 56 30.11 -15.01 1.41
CA GLY A 56 31.38 -14.37 1.78
C GLY A 56 31.23 -13.52 3.03
N ALA A 57 30.19 -12.68 3.09
CA ALA A 57 29.92 -11.89 4.28
C ALA A 57 29.58 -12.73 5.53
N LYS A 58 29.03 -13.95 5.39
CA LYS A 58 28.85 -14.86 6.53
C LYS A 58 30.17 -15.44 7.00
N LEU A 59 31.06 -15.79 6.08
CA LEU A 59 32.41 -16.29 6.39
C LEU A 59 33.24 -15.21 7.10
N ASP A 60 33.06 -13.95 6.73
CA ASP A 60 33.65 -12.79 7.38
C ASP A 60 33.02 -12.44 8.75
N GLY A 61 32.02 -13.21 9.21
CA GLY A 61 31.38 -13.03 10.51
C GLY A 61 30.38 -11.88 10.59
N ALA A 62 29.92 -11.32 9.46
CA ALA A 62 28.96 -10.23 9.46
C ALA A 62 27.59 -10.67 10.01
N GLY A 63 27.07 -9.95 11.00
CA GLY A 63 25.76 -10.21 11.59
C GLY A 63 24.61 -9.91 10.62
N TYR A 64 23.39 -10.37 10.94
CA TYR A 64 22.20 -10.18 10.10
C TYR A 64 21.94 -8.70 9.74
N TRP A 65 21.90 -7.83 10.74
CA TRP A 65 21.67 -6.38 10.54
C TRP A 65 22.78 -5.70 9.74
N GLN A 66 24.02 -6.16 9.91
CA GLN A 66 25.17 -5.64 9.19
C GLN A 66 25.06 -6.00 7.70
N ARG A 67 24.60 -7.21 7.39
CA ARG A 67 24.35 -7.66 6.01
C ARG A 67 23.16 -6.94 5.40
N VAL A 68 22.10 -6.67 6.17
CA VAL A 68 20.96 -5.88 5.67
C VAL A 68 21.39 -4.45 5.31
N CYS A 69 22.00 -3.72 6.24
CA CYS A 69 22.33 -2.31 6.04
C CYS A 69 23.53 -2.09 5.10
N ASN A 70 24.55 -2.95 5.12
CA ASN A 70 25.79 -2.73 4.36
C ASN A 70 25.83 -3.48 3.03
N ILE A 71 24.96 -4.47 2.81
CA ILE A 71 24.94 -5.26 1.56
C ILE A 71 23.58 -5.11 0.90
N ILE A 72 22.51 -5.58 1.56
CA ILE A 72 21.19 -5.67 0.93
C ILE A 72 20.65 -4.30 0.52
N VAL A 73 20.63 -3.32 1.43
CA VAL A 73 20.14 -1.97 1.16
C VAL A 73 20.94 -1.26 0.05
N PRO A 74 22.28 -1.16 0.12
CA PRO A 74 23.05 -0.46 -0.90
C PRO A 74 23.07 -1.19 -2.25
N LEU A 75 23.03 -2.52 -2.31
CA LEU A 75 22.89 -3.23 -3.59
C LEU A 75 21.50 -3.07 -4.22
N ASN A 76 20.45 -2.92 -3.39
CA ASN A 76 19.07 -2.71 -3.84
C ASN A 76 18.70 -1.26 -4.15
N TYR A 77 19.62 -0.30 -4.07
CA TYR A 77 19.29 1.12 -4.23
C TYR A 77 18.52 1.44 -5.52
N ARG A 78 18.85 0.75 -6.63
CA ARG A 78 18.18 0.91 -7.93
C ARG A 78 16.71 0.53 -7.86
N ILE A 79 16.39 -0.52 -7.12
CA ILE A 79 15.03 -1.02 -6.96
C ILE A 79 14.27 -0.16 -5.96
N ILE A 80 14.92 0.31 -4.89
CA ILE A 80 14.31 1.27 -3.96
C ILE A 80 13.91 2.55 -4.72
N LEU A 81 14.78 3.07 -5.60
CA LEU A 81 14.46 4.21 -6.46
C LEU A 81 13.28 3.91 -7.39
N LEU A 82 13.26 2.75 -8.03
CA LEU A 82 12.16 2.35 -8.93
C LEU A 82 10.84 2.24 -8.17
N VAL A 83 10.82 1.55 -7.01
CA VAL A 83 9.64 1.45 -6.14
C VAL A 83 9.15 2.84 -5.72
N THR A 84 10.07 3.74 -5.37
CA THR A 84 9.74 5.10 -4.94
C THR A 84 9.10 5.90 -6.08
N LEU A 85 9.65 5.79 -7.30
CA LEU A 85 9.10 6.46 -8.49
C LEU A 85 7.71 5.92 -8.86
N VAL A 86 7.53 4.60 -8.85
CA VAL A 86 6.22 3.99 -9.12
C VAL A 86 5.21 4.33 -8.02
N SER A 87 5.65 4.38 -6.76
CA SER A 87 4.77 4.80 -5.65
C SER A 87 4.39 6.28 -5.76
N ALA A 88 5.31 7.14 -6.17
CA ALA A 88 5.04 8.56 -6.38
C ALA A 88 4.02 8.79 -7.51
N THR A 89 4.22 8.12 -8.66
CA THR A 89 3.26 8.17 -9.78
C THR A 89 1.90 7.56 -9.40
N GLY A 90 1.89 6.43 -8.68
CA GLY A 90 0.66 5.83 -8.16
C GLY A 90 -0.10 6.73 -7.18
N SER A 91 0.62 7.50 -6.35
CA SER A 91 0.03 8.48 -5.44
C SER A 91 -0.61 9.65 -6.18
N MET A 92 -0.01 10.10 -7.30
CA MET A 92 -0.62 11.13 -8.16
C MET A 92 -1.92 10.64 -8.82
N LEU A 93 -1.97 9.37 -9.21
CA LEU A 93 -3.17 8.75 -9.78
C LEU A 93 -4.23 8.39 -8.73
N ALA A 94 -3.93 8.49 -7.43
CA ALA A 94 -4.86 8.15 -6.35
C ALA A 94 -6.10 9.09 -6.29
N PHE A 95 -6.11 10.19 -7.05
CA PHE A 95 -7.27 11.06 -7.19
C PHE A 95 -8.54 10.31 -7.66
N GLU A 96 -8.40 9.34 -8.55
CA GLU A 96 -9.53 8.49 -9.00
C GLU A 96 -10.18 7.73 -7.84
N GLN A 97 -9.36 7.22 -6.90
CA GLN A 97 -9.84 6.48 -5.73
C GLN A 97 -10.63 7.38 -4.77
N PHE A 98 -10.15 8.61 -4.55
CA PHE A 98 -10.87 9.61 -3.76
C PHE A 98 -12.19 10.02 -4.44
N TYR A 99 -12.19 10.17 -5.77
CA TYR A 99 -13.39 10.53 -6.52
C TYR A 99 -14.47 9.44 -6.45
N ILE A 100 -14.10 8.17 -6.66
CA ILE A 100 -15.05 7.05 -6.57
C ILE A 100 -15.68 7.00 -5.16
N MET A 101 -14.86 7.03 -4.11
CA MET A 101 -15.35 6.90 -2.73
C MET A 101 -16.17 8.11 -2.24
N THR A 102 -15.98 9.30 -2.82
CA THR A 102 -16.80 10.48 -2.53
C THR A 102 -18.07 10.53 -3.38
N THR A 103 -18.09 9.85 -4.53
CA THR A 103 -19.22 9.78 -5.45
C THR A 103 -20.18 8.63 -5.12
N ASP A 104 -19.88 7.79 -4.13
CA ASP A 104 -20.79 6.77 -3.58
C ASP A 104 -21.94 7.36 -2.72
N ALA A 105 -22.46 8.53 -3.10
CA ALA A 105 -23.78 8.99 -2.68
C ALA A 105 -24.83 8.01 -3.24
N PRO A 106 -25.83 7.60 -2.44
CA PRO A 106 -26.64 6.42 -2.72
C PRO A 106 -27.28 6.49 -4.11
N GLU A 107 -27.14 5.37 -4.81
CA GLU A 107 -27.72 4.99 -6.10
C GLU A 107 -29.26 5.04 -6.06
N ASN A 108 -29.82 6.25 -5.90
CA ASN A 108 -31.22 6.56 -6.13
C ASN A 108 -31.42 7.90 -6.85
N GLN A 109 -30.39 8.47 -7.46
CA GLN A 109 -30.58 9.54 -8.44
C GLN A 109 -29.85 9.21 -9.72
N MET A 110 -30.65 8.69 -10.64
CA MET A 110 -30.49 8.65 -12.09
C MET A 110 -29.46 9.66 -12.61
N ILE A 111 -28.33 9.14 -13.11
CA ILE A 111 -27.61 9.77 -14.22
C ILE A 111 -27.70 8.82 -15.41
N THR A 112 -28.93 8.66 -15.89
CA THR A 112 -29.16 8.40 -17.31
C THR A 112 -28.76 9.64 -18.11
N SER A 113 -27.75 9.44 -18.96
CA SER A 113 -27.59 10.02 -20.29
C SER A 113 -27.78 11.53 -20.47
N VAL A 114 -26.66 12.21 -20.68
CA VAL A 114 -26.40 12.89 -21.97
C VAL A 114 -24.99 12.57 -22.45
#